data_AF-A0A819D8Q8-F1
#
_entry.id   AF-A0A819D8Q8-F1
#
_cell.length_a   1.000
_cell.length_b   1.000
_cell.length_c   1.000
_cell.angle_alpha   90.00
_cell.angle_beta   90.00
_cell.angle_gamma   90.00
#
_symmetry.space_group_name_H-M   'P 1'
#
loop_
_entity.id
_entity.type
_entity.pdbx_description
1 polymer ?
#
loop_
_entity_poly.entity_id
_entity_poly.type
_entity_poly.pdbx_seq_one_letter_code
_entity_poly.pdbx_strand_id
1 'polypeptide(L)'
;MSSHKASYEKWRASISDLDLNHRRTCILFTKQQQLQQVSPQQQNDKCGCGRLKTSHSYAGLPRPQRNDNWNYATCSELIEDTKNFGILYNPYESCLTKFIRCDFKAPAEKLYSLVHKDCNQEPRLIISIYGGAKYFKMNERLEKEFMRGIIEAATTAGNV
;
A
#
# COMPACT_ATOMS: atom_id res chain seq x y z
N MET A 1 -22.52 -17.76 1.62
CA MET A 1 -21.84 -16.97 2.67
C MET A 1 -20.67 -17.70 3.36
N SER A 2 -20.64 -19.04 3.41
CA SER A 2 -19.57 -19.80 4.10
C SER A 2 -18.20 -19.80 3.38
N SER A 3 -18.14 -19.85 2.04
CA SER A 3 -16.87 -20.00 1.30
C SER A 3 -15.98 -18.75 1.32
N HIS A 4 -16.55 -17.55 1.22
CA HIS A 4 -15.78 -16.30 1.22
C HIS A 4 -15.10 -16.04 2.57
N LYS A 5 -15.74 -16.43 3.67
CA LYS A 5 -15.17 -16.31 5.01
C LYS A 5 -13.97 -17.24 5.19
N ALA A 6 -14.09 -18.50 4.77
CA ALA A 6 -12.98 -19.46 4.81
C ALA A 6 -11.79 -19.05 3.92
N SER A 7 -12.07 -18.53 2.71
CA SER A 7 -11.03 -17.99 1.83
C SER A 7 -10.28 -16.82 2.48
N TYR A 8 -11.02 -15.89 3.10
CA TYR A 8 -10.40 -14.76 3.80
C TYR A 8 -9.58 -15.21 5.02
N GLU A 9 -10.07 -16.14 5.83
CA GLU A 9 -9.34 -16.63 7.01
C GLU A 9 -8.03 -17.32 6.62
N LYS A 10 -8.04 -18.14 5.56
CA LYS A 10 -6.83 -18.76 5.00
C LYS A 10 -5.84 -17.71 4.48
N TRP A 11 -6.33 -16.70 3.76
CA TRP A 11 -5.51 -15.60 3.26
C TRP A 11 -4.91 -14.77 4.42
N ARG A 12 -5.71 -14.45 5.44
CA ARG A 12 -5.28 -13.77 6.66
C ARG A 12 -4.19 -14.54 7.41
N ALA A 13 -4.34 -15.86 7.56
CA ALA A 13 -3.31 -16.70 8.18
C ALA A 13 -1.98 -16.63 7.40
N SER A 14 -2.06 -16.66 6.06
CA SER A 14 -0.87 -16.56 5.20
C SER A 14 -0.11 -15.24 5.38
N ILE A 15 -0.80 -14.14 5.68
CA ILE A 15 -0.15 -12.85 5.96
C ILE A 15 0.70 -12.91 7.23
N SER A 16 0.17 -13.52 8.29
CA SER A 16 0.90 -13.73 9.54
C SER A 16 2.08 -14.68 9.35
N ASP A 17 1.88 -15.80 8.65
CA ASP A 17 2.94 -16.79 8.39
C ASP A 17 4.10 -16.21 7.56
N LEU A 18 3.77 -15.28 6.65
CA LEU A 18 4.76 -14.57 5.84
C LEU A 18 5.33 -13.34 6.55
N ASP A 19 4.92 -13.05 7.79
CA ASP A 19 5.43 -11.91 8.55
C ASP A 19 5.20 -10.57 7.80
N LEU A 20 4.03 -10.46 7.16
CA LEU A 20 3.56 -9.28 6.41
C LEU A 20 2.58 -8.41 7.22
N ASN A 21 2.27 -8.81 8.46
CA ASN A 21 1.41 -8.11 9.42
C ASN A 21 2.13 -6.94 10.15
N HIS A 22 3.21 -6.42 9.57
CA HIS A 22 3.99 -5.33 10.12
C HIS A 22 3.73 -4.01 9.38
N ARG A 23 3.65 -2.92 10.14
CA ARG A 23 3.70 -1.56 9.58
C ARG A 23 4.87 -0.79 10.16
N ARG A 24 5.42 0.10 9.33
CA ARG A 24 6.41 1.07 9.78
C ARG A 24 5.75 2.29 10.42
N THR A 25 6.14 2.59 11.66
CA THR A 25 5.68 3.77 12.39
C THR A 25 6.86 4.64 12.80
N CYS A 26 6.63 5.94 12.91
CA CYS A 26 7.64 6.86 13.42
C CYS A 26 7.72 6.74 14.94
N ILE A 27 8.95 6.64 15.45
CA ILE A 27 9.25 6.51 16.88
C ILE A 27 9.73 7.81 17.52
N LEU A 28 10.11 8.78 16.67
CA LEU A 28 10.63 10.07 17.07
C LEU A 28 9.94 11.16 16.26
N PHE A 29 9.60 12.25 16.94
CA PHE A 29 9.20 13.48 16.28
C PHE A 29 10.46 14.28 15.94
N THR A 30 10.67 14.53 14.66
CA THR A 30 11.65 15.51 14.19
C THR A 30 10.89 16.68 13.57
N LYS A 31 11.25 17.92 13.92
CA LYS A 31 10.65 19.06 13.24
C LYS A 31 11.07 19.05 11.79
N GLN A 32 10.12 19.19 10.87
CA GLN A 32 10.44 19.33 9.46
C GLN A 32 11.28 20.61 9.27
N GLN A 33 12.54 20.46 8.88
CA GLN A 33 13.37 21.61 8.51
C GLN A 33 12.75 22.25 7.25
N GLN A 34 12.69 23.58 7.27
CA GLN A 34 11.90 24.42 6.37
C GLN A 34 12.12 24.04 4.89
N LEU A 35 11.08 23.53 4.22
CA LEU A 35 10.94 23.74 2.79
C LEU A 35 10.47 25.19 2.64
N GLN A 36 11.27 26.03 1.97
CA GLN A 36 11.18 27.51 1.93
C GLN A 36 9.85 28.12 1.43
N GLN A 37 8.77 27.34 1.27
CA GLN A 37 7.54 27.77 0.59
C GLN A 37 6.23 27.36 1.27
N VAL A 38 6.19 27.10 2.57
CA VAL A 38 4.93 26.81 3.28
C VAL A 38 4.73 27.76 4.46
N SER A 39 3.47 28.17 4.69
CA SER A 39 3.09 29.13 5.71
C SER A 39 3.51 28.69 7.13
N PRO A 40 3.96 29.61 8.01
CA PRO A 40 4.53 29.28 9.33
C PRO A 40 3.59 28.53 10.27
N GLN A 41 2.27 28.75 10.15
CA GLN A 41 1.28 28.18 11.06
C GLN A 41 0.94 26.71 10.76
N GLN A 42 1.17 26.21 9.53
CA GLN A 42 0.88 24.82 9.14
C GLN A 42 2.10 23.89 9.24
N GLN A 43 3.31 24.44 9.42
CA GLN A 43 4.55 23.66 9.53
C GLN A 43 4.84 23.16 10.95
N ASN A 44 4.34 23.84 11.99
CA ASN A 44 4.77 23.57 13.37
C ASN A 44 4.35 22.20 13.92
N ASP A 45 3.36 21.57 13.31
CA ASP A 45 2.81 20.28 13.76
C ASP A 45 3.18 19.09 12.86
N LYS A 46 3.96 19.29 11.79
CA LYS A 46 4.40 18.19 10.91
C LYS A 46 5.75 17.64 11.35
N CYS A 47 5.79 16.32 11.50
CA CYS A 47 7.04 15.58 11.67
C CYS A 47 7.80 15.56 10.34
N GLY A 48 9.12 15.37 10.35
CA GLY A 48 9.90 15.19 9.12
C GLY A 48 9.49 13.97 8.27
N CYS A 49 8.67 13.06 8.80
CA CYS A 49 8.00 12.01 8.00
C CYS A 49 6.80 12.50 7.17
N GLY A 50 6.41 13.78 7.33
CA GLY A 50 5.26 14.41 6.68
C GLY A 50 3.92 14.25 7.39
N ARG A 51 3.82 13.40 8.43
CA ARG A 51 2.58 13.23 9.22
C ARG A 51 2.47 14.27 10.32
N LEU A 52 1.23 14.60 10.70
CA LEU A 52 0.96 15.44 11.85
C LEU A 52 1.40 14.77 13.15
N LYS A 53 1.85 15.56 14.12
CA LYS A 53 2.26 15.11 15.44
C LYS A 53 1.15 14.27 16.11
N THR A 54 -0.11 14.68 15.98
CA THR A 54 -1.28 13.97 16.49
C THR A 54 -1.55 12.62 15.82
N SER A 55 -1.09 12.42 14.58
CA SER A 55 -1.32 11.19 13.80
C SER A 55 -0.29 10.09 14.06
N HIS A 56 0.63 10.31 14.99
CA HIS A 56 1.59 9.30 15.40
C HIS A 56 1.00 8.49 16.56
N SER A 57 1.02 7.16 16.40
CA SER A 57 0.74 6.24 17.50
C SER A 57 1.96 6.19 18.42
N TYR A 58 2.26 7.28 19.14
CA TYR A 58 3.30 7.25 20.16
C TYR A 58 2.77 6.36 21.29
N ALA A 59 3.33 5.16 21.44
CA ALA A 59 2.98 4.24 22.51
C ALA A 59 3.50 4.76 23.87
N GLY A 60 2.90 5.85 24.36
CA GLY A 60 3.02 6.31 25.75
C GLY A 60 4.39 6.79 26.24
N LEU A 61 5.43 6.86 25.41
CA LEU A 61 6.77 7.27 25.85
C LEU A 61 7.10 8.70 25.40
N PRO A 62 7.45 9.62 26.33
CA PRO A 62 8.07 10.89 25.96
C PRO A 62 9.46 10.59 25.42
N ARG A 63 9.65 10.75 24.11
CA ARG A 63 10.95 10.54 23.46
C ARG A 63 11.46 11.85 22.85
N PRO A 64 12.78 12.09 22.90
CA PRO A 64 13.39 13.41 22.69
C PRO A 64 13.03 13.96 21.31
N GLN A 65 12.67 15.25 21.28
CA GLN A 65 12.63 16.00 20.03
C GLN A 65 14.05 16.09 19.48
N ARG A 66 14.27 15.60 18.25
CA ARG A 66 15.52 15.83 17.53
C ARG A 66 15.32 16.94 16.51
N ASN A 67 16.34 17.80 16.41
CA ASN A 67 16.42 18.83 15.37
C ASN A 67 17.14 18.31 14.12
N ASP A 68 17.58 17.06 14.11
CA ASP A 68 18.24 16.41 12.98
C ASP A 68 17.24 16.09 11.86
N ASN A 69 17.77 15.90 10.64
CA ASN A 69 16.99 15.46 9.50
C ASN A 69 16.33 14.10 9.78
N TRP A 70 15.05 14.01 9.43
CA TRP A 70 14.32 12.74 9.55
C TRP A 70 14.92 11.69 8.62
N ASN A 71 15.18 10.51 9.17
CA ASN A 71 15.64 9.37 8.41
C ASN A 71 14.82 8.14 8.80
N TYR A 72 14.29 7.41 7.81
CA TYR A 72 13.49 6.23 8.07
C TYR A 72 14.23 5.19 8.93
N ALA A 73 15.56 5.07 8.78
CA ALA A 73 16.34 4.03 9.46
C ALA A 73 16.47 4.30 10.97
N THR A 74 16.47 5.57 11.38
CA THR A 74 16.71 5.99 12.77
C THR A 74 15.47 6.54 13.45
N CYS A 75 14.50 7.02 12.69
CA CYS A 75 13.28 7.67 13.19
C CYS A 75 12.02 6.81 13.02
N SER A 76 12.14 5.57 12.54
CA SER A 76 11.00 4.66 12.40
C SER A 76 11.34 3.22 12.78
N GLU A 77 10.34 2.47 13.21
CA GLU A 77 10.44 1.04 13.53
C GLU A 77 9.28 0.25 12.89
N LEU A 78 9.44 -1.06 12.79
CA LEU A 78 8.35 -1.96 12.44
C LEU A 78 7.60 -2.36 13.71
N ILE A 79 6.28 -2.27 13.65
CA ILE A 79 5.38 -2.76 14.68
C ILE A 79 4.37 -3.72 14.05
N GLU A 80 3.97 -4.75 14.80
CA GLU A 80 2.83 -5.57 14.42
C GLU A 80 1.55 -4.71 14.37
N ASP A 81 0.76 -4.88 13.32
CA ASP A 81 -0.53 -4.22 13.19
C ASP A 81 -1.51 -5.11 12.44
N THR A 82 -2.50 -5.63 13.17
CA THR A 82 -3.56 -6.48 12.60
C THR A 82 -4.57 -5.73 11.73
N LYS A 83 -4.43 -4.40 11.61
CA LYS A 83 -5.27 -3.52 10.79
C LYS A 83 -4.61 -3.08 9.48
N ASN A 84 -3.41 -3.57 9.16
CA ASN A 84 -2.72 -3.22 7.92
C ASN A 84 -3.21 -4.02 6.69
N PHE A 85 -4.14 -4.96 6.85
CA PHE A 85 -4.78 -5.70 5.76
C PHE A 85 -6.27 -5.90 6.01
N GLY A 86 -7.01 -6.24 4.96
CA GLY A 86 -8.43 -6.53 5.07
C GLY A 86 -9.13 -6.69 3.73
N ILE A 87 -10.44 -6.46 3.73
CA ILE A 87 -11.31 -6.50 2.56
C ILE A 87 -11.91 -5.11 2.35
N LEU A 88 -11.86 -4.63 1.11
CA LEU A 88 -12.63 -3.51 0.62
C LEU A 88 -13.93 -4.03 -0.01
N TYR A 89 -15.04 -3.45 0.42
CA TYR A 89 -16.34 -3.72 -0.19
C TYR A 89 -16.63 -2.64 -1.23
N ASN A 90 -16.80 -3.06 -2.48
CA ASN A 90 -17.31 -2.21 -3.55
C ASN A 90 -18.72 -2.70 -3.91
N PRO A 91 -19.79 -1.90 -3.70
CA PRO A 91 -21.16 -2.32 -3.99
C PRO A 91 -21.42 -2.57 -5.49
N TYR A 92 -20.52 -2.12 -6.37
CA TYR A 92 -20.61 -2.31 -7.81
C TYR A 92 -19.81 -3.50 -8.33
N GLU A 93 -19.02 -4.17 -7.47
CA GLU A 93 -18.25 -5.36 -7.84
C GLU A 93 -18.89 -6.61 -7.26
N SER A 94 -18.83 -7.70 -8.04
CA SER A 94 -19.31 -9.02 -7.61
C SER A 94 -18.31 -9.76 -6.70
N CYS A 95 -17.09 -9.23 -6.55
CA CYS A 95 -16.02 -9.85 -5.78
C CYS A 95 -15.55 -8.96 -4.62
N LEU A 96 -15.06 -9.61 -3.57
CA LEU A 96 -14.45 -8.94 -2.42
C LEU A 96 -12.99 -8.61 -2.76
N THR A 97 -12.62 -7.34 -2.66
CA THR A 97 -11.25 -6.89 -2.96
C THR A 97 -10.39 -6.97 -1.71
N LYS A 98 -9.38 -7.85 -1.72
CA LYS A 98 -8.40 -7.98 -0.62
C LYS A 98 -7.33 -6.90 -0.74
N PHE A 99 -6.90 -6.31 0.37
CA PHE A 99 -5.83 -5.33 0.39
C PHE A 99 -4.86 -5.57 1.54
N ILE A 100 -3.58 -5.26 1.31
CA ILE A 100 -2.54 -5.26 2.33
C ILE A 100 -1.65 -4.01 2.18
N ARG A 101 -1.32 -3.39 3.29
CA ARG A 101 -0.34 -2.32 3.40
C ARG A 101 0.97 -2.91 3.91
N CYS A 102 1.99 -2.88 3.06
CA CYS A 102 3.30 -3.44 3.37
C CYS A 102 4.32 -2.37 3.74
N ASP A 103 5.38 -2.76 4.46
CA ASP A 103 6.58 -1.95 4.57
C ASP A 103 7.27 -1.85 3.21
N PHE A 104 7.96 -0.73 2.96
CA PHE A 104 8.69 -0.56 1.70
C PHE A 104 9.89 -1.50 1.56
N LYS A 105 10.33 -2.13 2.66
CA LYS A 105 11.35 -3.19 2.67
C LYS A 105 10.77 -4.61 2.67
N ALA A 106 9.45 -4.77 2.53
CA ALA A 106 8.85 -6.09 2.45
C ALA A 106 9.45 -6.87 1.26
N PRO A 107 10.00 -8.08 1.48
CA PRO A 107 10.54 -8.91 0.41
C PRO A 107 9.50 -9.21 -0.67
N ALA A 108 9.88 -9.03 -1.94
CA ALA A 108 8.99 -9.27 -3.08
C ALA A 108 8.53 -10.73 -3.15
N GLU A 109 9.38 -11.66 -2.72
CA GLU A 109 9.12 -13.10 -2.70
C GLU A 109 7.97 -13.46 -1.74
N LYS A 110 7.88 -12.76 -0.60
CA LYS A 110 6.76 -12.91 0.34
C LYS A 110 5.45 -12.41 -0.28
N LEU A 111 5.49 -11.27 -0.97
CA LEU A 111 4.32 -10.72 -1.67
C LEU A 111 3.87 -11.62 -2.82
N TYR A 112 4.83 -12.12 -3.61
CA TYR A 112 4.57 -13.09 -4.66
C TYR A 112 3.92 -14.35 -4.10
N SER A 113 4.48 -14.92 -3.03
CA SER A 113 3.93 -16.10 -2.36
C SER A 113 2.50 -15.88 -1.87
N LEU A 114 2.19 -14.68 -1.35
CA LEU A 114 0.84 -14.32 -0.90
C LEU A 114 -0.15 -14.28 -2.07
N VAL A 115 0.21 -13.61 -3.17
CA VAL A 115 -0.63 -13.51 -4.37
C VAL A 115 -0.81 -14.87 -5.03
N HIS A 116 0.29 -15.61 -5.22
CA HIS A 116 0.27 -16.92 -5.87
C HIS A 116 -0.57 -17.95 -5.10
N LYS A 117 -0.55 -17.94 -3.75
CA LYS A 117 -1.41 -18.81 -2.93
C LYS A 117 -2.91 -18.49 -3.04
N ASP A 118 -3.24 -17.23 -3.35
CA ASP A 118 -4.62 -16.76 -3.48
C ASP A 118 -5.14 -16.87 -4.93
N CYS A 119 -4.23 -16.86 -5.90
CA CYS A 119 -4.52 -17.14 -7.30
C CYS A 119 -4.75 -18.64 -7.51
N ASN A 120 -5.80 -18.99 -8.25
CA ASN A 120 -6.07 -20.37 -8.64
C ASN A 120 -5.08 -20.88 -9.71
N GLN A 121 -4.45 -19.96 -10.45
CA GLN A 121 -3.55 -20.26 -11.56
C GLN A 121 -2.43 -19.21 -11.63
N GLU A 122 -1.23 -19.66 -11.99
CA GLU A 122 -0.09 -18.78 -12.24
C GLU A 122 -0.29 -17.95 -13.52
N PRO A 123 -0.12 -16.62 -13.48
CA PRO A 123 -0.33 -15.78 -14.66
C PRO A 123 0.74 -16.04 -15.71
N ARG A 124 0.31 -16.24 -16.97
CA ARG A 124 1.21 -16.43 -18.12
C ARG A 124 1.73 -15.14 -18.74
N LEU A 125 1.08 -14.02 -18.40
CA LEU A 125 1.39 -12.68 -18.90
C LEU A 125 1.23 -11.69 -17.75
N ILE A 126 2.23 -10.82 -17.58
CA ILE A 126 2.18 -9.69 -16.65
C ILE A 126 2.20 -8.42 -17.49
N ILE A 127 1.12 -7.64 -17.42
CA ILE A 127 1.02 -6.33 -18.09
C ILE A 127 1.26 -5.25 -17.04
N SER A 128 2.28 -4.41 -17.25
CA SER A 128 2.53 -3.24 -16.41
C SER A 128 2.23 -1.96 -17.20
N ILE A 129 1.25 -1.19 -16.71
CA ILE A 129 0.83 0.07 -17.32
C ILE A 129 1.26 1.21 -16.40
N TYR A 130 2.10 2.10 -16.91
CA TYR A 130 2.55 3.29 -16.21
C TYR A 130 1.93 4.55 -16.82
N GLY A 131 1.65 5.55 -16.00
CA GLY A 131 1.09 6.84 -16.42
C GLY A 131 1.39 7.94 -15.42
N GLY A 132 0.98 9.17 -15.75
CA GLY A 132 1.10 10.32 -14.85
C GLY A 132 -0.07 10.41 -13.87
N ALA A 133 0.15 11.03 -12.71
CA ALA A 133 -0.92 11.32 -11.75
C ALA A 133 -1.91 12.41 -12.24
N LYS A 134 -1.53 13.17 -13.26
CA LYS A 134 -2.39 14.19 -13.87
C LYS A 134 -3.28 13.57 -14.93
N TYR A 135 -4.55 13.95 -14.93
CA TYR A 135 -5.48 13.62 -16.00
C TYR A 135 -4.93 14.14 -17.33
N PHE A 136 -4.84 13.23 -18.31
CA PHE A 136 -4.60 13.56 -19.69
C PHE A 136 -5.79 13.08 -20.52
N LYS A 137 -6.16 13.84 -21.54
CA LYS A 137 -7.25 13.45 -22.45
C LYS A 137 -6.65 12.71 -23.64
N MET A 138 -7.18 11.54 -23.93
CA MET A 138 -6.96 10.85 -25.20
C MET A 138 -8.06 11.24 -26.17
N ASN A 139 -7.79 11.13 -27.48
CA ASN A 139 -8.89 11.15 -28.44
C ASN A 139 -9.66 9.82 -28.37
N GLU A 140 -10.95 9.85 -28.71
CA GLU A 140 -11.86 8.71 -28.56
C GLU A 140 -11.37 7.46 -29.32
N ARG A 141 -10.77 7.64 -30.50
CA ARG A 141 -10.25 6.54 -31.30
C ARG A 141 -9.09 5.84 -30.59
N LEU A 142 -8.14 6.60 -30.06
CA LEU A 142 -6.98 6.07 -29.36
C LEU A 142 -7.40 5.35 -28.07
N GLU A 143 -8.30 5.95 -27.29
CA GLU A 143 -8.83 5.34 -26.07
C GLU A 143 -9.51 3.99 -26.36
N LYS A 144 -10.35 3.95 -27.40
CA LYS A 144 -11.05 2.73 -27.81
C LYS A 144 -10.07 1.62 -28.22
N GLU A 145 -9.12 1.93 -29.09
CA GLU A 145 -8.16 0.93 -29.59
C GLU A 145 -7.21 0.46 -28.49
N PHE A 146 -6.79 1.36 -27.59
CA PHE A 146 -5.97 1.03 -26.42
C PHE A 146 -6.70 0.07 -25.46
N MET A 147 -7.93 0.40 -25.09
CA MET A 147 -8.75 -0.44 -24.21
C MET A 147 -9.03 -1.81 -24.84
N ARG A 148 -9.37 -1.85 -26.14
CA ARG A 148 -9.59 -3.12 -26.85
C ARG A 148 -8.34 -4.00 -26.81
N GLY A 149 -7.17 -3.44 -27.13
CA GLY A 149 -5.91 -4.19 -27.16
C GLY A 149 -5.52 -4.79 -25.81
N ILE A 150 -5.72 -4.05 -24.71
CA ILE A 150 -5.44 -4.57 -23.36
C ILE A 150 -6.37 -5.71 -22.99
N ILE A 151 -7.67 -5.54 -23.22
CA ILE A 151 -8.67 -6.56 -22.90
C ILE A 151 -8.42 -7.83 -23.72
N GLU A 152 -8.14 -7.69 -25.01
CA GLU A 152 -7.86 -8.81 -25.90
C GLU A 152 -6.59 -9.56 -25.49
N ALA A 153 -5.50 -8.85 -25.18
CA ALA A 153 -4.25 -9.45 -24.70
C ALA A 153 -4.44 -10.21 -23.38
N ALA A 154 -5.11 -9.61 -22.40
CA ALA A 154 -5.36 -10.23 -21.10
C ALA A 154 -6.26 -11.47 -21.21
N THR A 155 -7.32 -11.39 -22.01
CA THR A 155 -8.27 -12.49 -22.21
C THR A 155 -7.62 -13.65 -22.95
N THR A 156 -6.84 -13.35 -24.00
CA THR A 156 -6.17 -14.39 -24.80
C THR A 156 -5.10 -15.10 -23.97
N ALA A 157 -4.30 -14.37 -23.20
CA ALA A 157 -3.26 -14.97 -22.37
C ALA A 157 -3.80 -15.83 -21.21
N GLY A 158 -5.01 -15.52 -20.72
CA GLY A 158 -5.66 -16.27 -19.64
C GLY A 158 -6.44 -17.52 -20.08
N ASN A 159 -6.83 -17.61 -21.36
CA ASN A 159 -7.65 -18.70 -21.89
C ASN A 159 -6.85 -19.84 -22.55
N VAL A 160 -5.52 -19.76 -22.57
CA VAL A 160 -4.60 -20.76 -23.14
C VAL A 160 -3.86 -21.46 -22.02
#